data_AF-A5P9R3-F1
#
_entry.id   AF-A5P9R3-F1
#
_cell.length_a   1.000
_cell.length_b   1.000
_cell.length_c   1.000
_cell.angle_alpha   90.00
_cell.angle_beta   90.00
_cell.angle_gamma   90.00
#
_symmetry.space_group_name_H-M   'P 1'
#
loop_
_entity.id
_entity.type
_entity.pdbx_description
1 polymer ?
#
loop_
_entity_poly.entity_id
_entity_poly.type
_entity_poly.pdbx_seq_one_letter_code
_entity_poly.pdbx_strand_id
1 'polypeptide(L)'
;MTRFLFAPIALSAAALTTPAQAQTPVDTGDESYNMVIVYGDDECPQSDDGTIVVCARQAESERYRIPESLRFTDGPQAQSWAERVERLEMVGDFGTLSCSPAGAGGMTGCTQEMIRKAYADKEDSSDVRFSEVIAATRAERLSTIDADAERTQEEVEMIEREYMERLERERAAATPGEEEALPEVGPPAEAEVVAGDPDG
;
A
#
# COMPACT_ATOMS: atom_id res chain seq x y z
N MET A 1 56.71 -57.08 -21.79
CA MET A 1 55.28 -57.22 -21.45
C MET A 1 54.97 -56.02 -20.56
N THR A 2 54.18 -55.00 -20.89
CA THR A 2 53.18 -54.78 -21.95
C THR A 2 52.97 -53.25 -21.98
N ARG A 3 52.94 -52.66 -23.18
CA ARG A 3 52.61 -51.24 -23.47
C ARG A 3 51.10 -51.05 -23.40
N PHE A 4 50.59 -49.96 -22.81
CA PHE A 4 49.35 -49.24 -23.22
C PHE A 4 49.41 -47.84 -22.56
N LEU A 5 49.85 -46.80 -23.28
CA LEU A 5 49.10 -45.89 -24.16
C LEU A 5 48.41 -44.74 -23.40
N PHE A 6 49.01 -43.55 -23.58
CA PHE A 6 48.49 -42.22 -23.25
C PHE A 6 47.09 -42.01 -23.86
N ALA A 7 46.16 -41.46 -23.08
CA ALA A 7 44.91 -40.87 -23.57
C ALA A 7 44.88 -39.38 -23.18
N PRO A 8 44.70 -38.44 -24.14
CA PRO A 8 44.57 -37.02 -23.83
C PRO A 8 43.14 -36.74 -23.34
N ILE A 9 43.01 -36.14 -22.16
CA ILE A 9 41.73 -35.63 -21.67
C ILE A 9 41.41 -34.38 -22.48
N ALA A 10 40.37 -34.50 -23.31
CA ALA A 10 39.86 -33.43 -24.14
C ALA A 10 39.29 -32.29 -23.27
N LEU A 11 39.88 -31.12 -23.45
CA LEU A 11 39.33 -29.82 -23.14
C LEU A 11 38.05 -29.63 -23.97
N SER A 12 36.93 -29.24 -23.35
CA SER A 12 35.87 -28.33 -23.86
C SER A 12 34.47 -28.69 -23.34
N ALA A 13 33.99 -27.90 -22.38
CA ALA A 13 32.60 -27.43 -22.35
C ALA A 13 32.55 -26.25 -21.37
N ALA A 14 32.68 -25.04 -21.93
CA ALA A 14 32.34 -23.82 -21.23
C ALA A 14 30.85 -23.86 -20.90
N ALA A 15 30.53 -24.08 -19.62
CA ALA A 15 29.23 -23.73 -19.10
C ALA A 15 29.16 -22.19 -19.07
N LEU A 16 28.51 -21.60 -20.07
CA LEU A 16 28.07 -20.22 -20.02
C LEU A 16 27.10 -20.11 -18.83
N THR A 17 27.56 -19.50 -17.75
CA THR A 17 26.71 -19.05 -16.66
C THR A 17 25.98 -17.80 -17.14
N THR A 18 24.77 -17.97 -17.67
CA THR A 18 23.85 -16.85 -17.93
C THR A 18 23.24 -16.39 -16.60
N PRO A 19 23.46 -15.14 -16.15
CA PRO A 19 22.80 -14.59 -14.97
C PRO A 19 21.39 -14.11 -15.34
N ALA A 20 20.51 -15.02 -15.79
CA ALA A 20 19.13 -14.67 -16.16
C ALA A 20 18.09 -15.10 -15.10
N GLN A 21 18.53 -15.74 -14.01
CA GLN A 21 17.65 -16.24 -12.95
C GLN A 21 17.79 -15.35 -11.70
N ALA A 22 17.31 -14.11 -11.77
CA ALA A 22 17.23 -13.23 -10.59
C ALA A 22 16.02 -12.28 -10.61
N GLN A 23 15.12 -12.39 -11.60
CA GLN A 23 13.99 -11.47 -11.76
C GLN A 23 12.69 -12.26 -11.67
N THR A 24 12.18 -12.41 -10.45
CA THR A 24 10.85 -12.98 -10.23
C THR A 24 9.80 -11.89 -10.50
N PRO A 25 8.87 -12.09 -11.44
CA PRO A 25 7.76 -11.17 -11.66
C PRO A 25 6.96 -10.97 -10.36
N VAL A 26 6.55 -9.74 -10.10
CA VAL A 26 5.61 -9.44 -9.02
C VAL A 26 4.21 -9.43 -9.62
N ASP A 27 3.36 -10.37 -9.19
CA ASP A 27 1.98 -10.49 -9.62
C ASP A 27 1.08 -9.65 -8.70
N THR A 28 0.38 -8.66 -9.26
CA THR A 28 -0.49 -7.76 -8.50
C THR A 28 -1.99 -8.05 -8.71
N GLY A 29 -2.31 -9.20 -9.33
CA GLY A 29 -3.67 -9.64 -9.61
C GLY A 29 -4.17 -9.24 -10.99
N ASP A 30 -4.18 -7.94 -11.30
CA ASP A 30 -4.70 -7.45 -12.59
C ASP A 30 -3.60 -7.32 -13.67
N GLU A 31 -2.34 -7.11 -13.27
CA GLU A 31 -1.18 -7.00 -14.17
C GLU A 31 0.08 -7.57 -13.50
N SER A 32 0.97 -8.16 -14.31
CA SER A 32 2.27 -8.65 -13.85
C SER A 32 3.38 -7.66 -14.24
N TYR A 33 4.29 -7.37 -13.31
CA TYR A 33 5.36 -6.40 -13.50
C TYR A 33 6.74 -7.05 -13.37
N ASN A 34 7.65 -6.69 -14.27
CA ASN A 34 9.06 -7.07 -14.21
C ASN A 34 9.96 -5.82 -14.25
N MET A 35 10.70 -5.57 -13.17
CA MET A 35 11.64 -4.45 -13.10
C MET A 35 13.04 -4.91 -13.48
N VAL A 36 13.60 -4.32 -14.54
CA VAL A 36 14.91 -4.68 -15.09
C VAL A 36 15.85 -3.48 -15.06
N ILE A 37 17.07 -3.70 -14.58
CA ILE A 37 18.14 -2.70 -14.60
C ILE A 37 19.01 -2.95 -15.83
N VAL A 38 19.10 -1.96 -16.71
CA VAL A 38 19.81 -2.03 -18.00
C VAL A 38 21.01 -1.07 -17.96
N TYR A 39 22.19 -1.48 -18.46
CA TYR A 39 23.42 -0.69 -18.36
C TYR A 39 23.81 -0.08 -19.71
N GLY A 40 24.24 1.18 -19.71
CA GLY A 40 24.71 1.87 -20.92
C GLY A 40 23.64 1.89 -22.00
N ASP A 41 23.98 1.35 -23.17
CA ASP A 41 23.11 1.23 -24.36
C ASP A 41 22.53 -0.18 -24.53
N ASP A 42 22.56 -1.02 -23.49
CA ASP A 42 21.94 -2.34 -23.53
C ASP A 42 20.46 -2.24 -23.91
N GLU A 43 19.98 -3.25 -24.63
CA GLU A 43 18.59 -3.35 -25.06
C GLU A 43 17.71 -3.80 -23.91
N CYS A 44 16.61 -3.06 -23.68
CA CYS A 44 15.59 -3.44 -22.71
C CYS A 44 14.82 -4.66 -23.27
N PRO A 45 14.69 -5.77 -22.51
CA PRO A 45 13.94 -6.92 -22.97
C PRO A 45 12.49 -6.51 -23.28
N GLN A 46 11.96 -7.02 -24.39
CA GLN A 46 10.60 -6.72 -24.81
C GLN A 46 9.59 -7.34 -23.83
N SER A 47 8.49 -6.63 -23.59
CA SER A 47 7.37 -7.13 -22.79
C SER A 47 6.59 -8.21 -23.56
N ASP A 48 6.28 -9.32 -22.89
CA ASP A 48 5.33 -10.32 -23.38
C ASP A 48 3.87 -9.88 -23.13
N ASP A 49 2.92 -10.48 -23.85
CA ASP A 49 1.48 -10.21 -23.71
C ASP A 49 1.00 -10.55 -22.28
N GLY A 50 0.93 -9.53 -21.41
CA GLY A 50 0.48 -9.64 -20.02
C GLY A 50 1.53 -9.28 -18.95
N THR A 51 2.77 -8.94 -19.33
CA THR A 51 3.82 -8.49 -18.38
C THR A 51 4.40 -7.15 -18.78
N ILE A 52 4.26 -6.14 -17.90
CA ILE A 52 4.87 -4.82 -18.11
C ILE A 52 6.32 -4.88 -17.65
N VAL A 53 7.25 -4.68 -18.58
CA VAL A 53 8.70 -4.59 -18.29
C VAL A 53 9.09 -3.13 -18.09
N VAL A 54 9.50 -2.78 -16.86
CA VAL A 54 9.98 -1.42 -16.54
C VAL A 54 11.50 -1.44 -16.47
N CYS A 55 12.14 -0.77 -17.43
CA CYS A 55 13.60 -0.70 -17.51
C CYS A 55 14.15 0.58 -16.86
N ALA A 56 14.91 0.41 -15.77
CA ALA A 56 15.73 1.47 -15.18
C ALA A 56 17.12 1.46 -15.84
N ARG A 57 17.48 2.53 -16.56
CA ARG A 57 18.77 2.63 -17.25
C ARG A 57 19.84 3.24 -16.34
N GLN A 58 20.95 2.54 -16.16
CA GLN A 58 22.15 3.02 -15.43
C GLN A 58 23.33 3.22 -16.39
N ALA A 59 24.33 4.01 -15.99
CA ALA A 59 25.53 4.22 -16.79
C ALA A 59 26.37 2.94 -16.92
N GLU A 60 27.11 2.77 -18.02
CA GLU A 60 27.96 1.58 -18.24
C GLU A 60 29.02 1.40 -17.13
N SER A 61 29.51 2.49 -16.56
CA SER A 61 30.44 2.46 -15.43
C SER A 61 29.87 1.83 -14.14
N GLU A 62 28.55 1.66 -14.06
CA GLU A 62 27.85 1.08 -12.91
C GLU A 62 27.76 -0.46 -12.97
N ARG A 63 28.01 -1.08 -14.13
CA ARG A 63 27.87 -2.53 -14.34
C ARG A 63 28.70 -3.39 -13.38
N TYR A 64 29.91 -2.93 -13.03
CA TYR A 64 30.85 -3.65 -12.15
C TYR A 64 31.08 -2.93 -10.82
N ARG A 65 30.26 -1.91 -10.52
CA ARG A 65 30.39 -1.11 -9.30
C ARG A 65 29.35 -1.54 -8.29
N ILE A 66 29.66 -1.34 -7.01
CA ILE A 66 28.65 -1.44 -5.96
C ILE A 66 27.57 -0.38 -6.27
N PRO A 67 26.28 -0.77 -6.33
CA PRO A 67 25.18 0.16 -6.59
C PRO A 67 25.25 1.37 -5.68
N GLU A 68 24.91 2.56 -6.20
CA GLU A 68 25.01 3.81 -5.44
C GLU A 68 24.30 3.75 -4.09
N SER A 69 23.12 3.15 -4.06
CA SER A 69 22.32 2.94 -2.85
C SER A 69 23.00 2.05 -1.81
N LEU A 70 24.05 1.31 -2.17
CA LEU A 70 24.83 0.45 -1.27
C LEU A 70 26.26 0.97 -1.07
N ARG A 71 26.58 2.16 -1.61
CA ARG A 71 27.86 2.85 -1.35
C ARG A 71 27.85 3.57 -0.01
N PHE A 72 27.35 2.89 1.01
CA PHE A 72 27.52 3.38 2.37
C PHE A 72 28.99 3.25 2.74
N THR A 73 29.55 4.34 3.24
CA THR A 73 30.87 4.27 3.83
C THR A 73 30.66 3.86 5.27
N ASP A 74 30.79 2.58 5.58
CA ASP A 74 30.84 2.15 6.98
C ASP A 74 32.26 2.39 7.52
N GLY A 75 32.35 3.09 8.66
CA GLY A 75 33.61 3.30 9.37
C GLY A 75 33.81 4.69 9.95
N PRO A 76 34.92 4.91 10.68
CA PRO A 76 35.20 6.17 11.38
C PRO A 76 35.20 7.42 10.48
N GLN A 77 35.49 7.24 9.19
CA GLN A 77 35.55 8.28 8.17
C GLN A 77 34.18 8.84 7.77
N ALA A 78 33.10 8.07 7.97
CA ALA A 78 31.74 8.50 7.66
C ALA A 78 31.05 9.22 8.83
N GLN A 79 31.68 9.20 10.00
CA GLN A 79 31.16 9.87 11.18
C GLN A 79 31.55 11.34 11.19
N SER A 80 30.62 12.18 11.65
CA SER A 80 30.88 13.61 11.79
C SER A 80 32.03 13.86 12.78
N TRP A 81 32.74 14.98 12.61
CA TRP A 81 33.81 15.33 13.54
C TRP A 81 33.28 15.53 14.97
N ALA A 82 32.07 16.07 15.13
CA ALA A 82 31.42 16.24 16.43
C ALA A 82 31.19 14.89 17.13
N GLU A 83 30.58 13.94 16.44
CA GLU A 83 30.35 12.57 16.93
C GLU A 83 31.66 11.88 17.35
N ARG A 84 32.75 12.12 16.61
CA ARG A 84 34.07 11.59 16.97
C ARG A 84 34.64 12.22 18.24
N VAL A 85 34.42 13.51 18.47
CA VAL A 85 34.85 14.22 19.68
C VAL A 85 34.04 13.74 20.88
N GLU A 86 32.72 13.59 20.74
CA GLU A 86 31.84 13.05 21.78
C GLU A 86 32.26 11.63 22.18
N ARG A 87 32.62 10.78 21.21
CA ARG A 87 33.16 9.45 21.52
C ARG A 87 34.48 9.47 22.29
N LEU A 88 35.26 10.54 22.17
CA LEU A 88 36.49 10.68 22.94
C LEU A 88 36.20 10.83 24.44
N GLU A 89 35.04 11.38 24.81
CA GLU A 89 34.58 11.49 26.21
C GLU A 89 34.24 10.12 26.82
N MET A 90 33.83 9.15 25.99
CA MET A 90 33.57 7.77 26.38
C MET A 90 34.85 6.92 26.52
N VAL A 91 36.04 7.46 26.19
CA VAL A 91 37.30 6.72 26.37
C VAL A 91 37.56 6.52 27.86
N GLY A 92 37.50 5.26 28.31
CA GLY A 92 37.60 4.90 29.73
C GLY A 92 36.31 4.34 30.30
N ASP A 93 35.18 4.44 29.59
CA ASP A 93 33.93 3.80 29.97
C ASP A 93 33.97 2.29 29.67
N PHE A 94 34.66 1.57 30.56
CA PHE A 94 34.85 0.12 30.52
C PHE A 94 33.97 -0.61 31.54
N GLY A 95 32.89 0.05 31.98
CA GLY A 95 31.96 -0.47 32.97
C GLY A 95 31.05 -1.57 32.44
N THR A 96 30.25 -2.15 33.34
CA THR A 96 29.14 -3.03 32.97
C THR A 96 28.16 -2.28 32.06
N LEU A 97 27.65 -2.93 31.01
CA LEU A 97 26.79 -2.33 29.96
C LEU A 97 27.48 -1.41 28.94
N SER A 98 28.80 -1.18 29.05
CA SER A 98 29.58 -0.62 27.94
C SER A 98 29.75 -1.67 26.83
N CYS A 99 29.82 -1.28 25.55
CA CYS A 99 30.22 -2.18 24.46
C CYS A 99 31.74 -2.13 24.23
N SER A 100 32.53 -2.22 25.31
CA SER A 100 33.98 -2.28 25.20
C SER A 100 34.51 -3.72 25.32
N PRO A 101 35.53 -4.10 24.52
CA PRO A 101 36.25 -5.36 24.71
C PRO A 101 37.15 -5.35 25.96
N ALA A 102 37.47 -4.18 26.51
CA ALA A 102 38.20 -4.02 27.76
C ALA A 102 37.21 -3.73 28.89
N GLY A 103 37.09 -4.64 29.88
CA GLY A 103 36.21 -4.47 31.04
C GLY A 103 35.35 -5.70 31.36
N ALA A 104 34.97 -5.86 32.63
CA ALA A 104 34.05 -6.91 33.04
C ALA A 104 32.61 -6.53 32.68
N GLY A 105 31.90 -7.40 31.95
CA GLY A 105 30.51 -7.15 31.54
C GLY A 105 30.34 -6.36 30.24
N GLY A 106 31.38 -6.21 29.41
CA GLY A 106 31.27 -5.59 28.08
C GLY A 106 30.37 -6.39 27.12
N MET A 107 30.33 -7.71 27.27
CA MET A 107 29.48 -8.59 26.45
C MET A 107 27.99 -8.25 26.54
N THR A 108 27.51 -7.79 27.71
CA THR A 108 26.09 -7.46 27.90
C THR A 108 25.76 -6.13 27.22
N GLY A 109 26.66 -5.14 27.29
CA GLY A 109 26.52 -3.87 26.57
C GLY A 109 26.50 -4.07 25.06
N CYS A 110 27.44 -4.83 24.51
CA CYS A 110 27.46 -5.15 23.08
C CYS A 110 26.25 -5.97 22.63
N THR A 111 25.76 -6.91 23.46
CA THR A 111 24.53 -7.64 23.14
C THR A 111 23.35 -6.69 23.03
N GLN A 112 23.19 -5.75 23.97
CA GLN A 112 22.13 -4.74 23.89
C GLN A 112 22.29 -3.83 22.67
N GLU A 113 23.51 -3.46 22.32
CA GLU A 113 23.76 -2.64 21.13
C GLU A 113 23.44 -3.37 19.83
N MET A 114 23.83 -4.64 19.71
CA MET A 114 23.45 -5.48 18.57
C MET A 114 21.94 -5.65 18.46
N ILE A 115 21.24 -5.82 19.58
CA ILE A 115 19.77 -5.87 19.61
C ILE A 115 19.20 -4.55 19.09
N ARG A 116 19.66 -3.39 19.57
CA ARG A 116 19.18 -2.08 19.09
C ARG A 116 19.42 -1.91 17.59
N LYS A 117 20.60 -2.27 17.09
CA LYS A 117 20.91 -2.22 15.65
C LYS A 117 19.96 -3.11 14.85
N ALA A 118 19.72 -4.35 15.28
CA ALA A 118 18.80 -5.25 14.60
C ALA A 118 17.35 -4.73 14.54
N TYR A 119 16.88 -4.03 15.59
CA TYR A 119 15.57 -3.38 15.56
C TYR A 119 15.55 -2.14 14.65
N ALA A 120 16.61 -1.33 14.65
CA ALA A 120 16.73 -0.19 13.73
C ALA A 120 16.72 -0.65 12.26
N ASP A 121 17.49 -1.69 11.92
CA ASP A 121 17.51 -2.27 10.57
C ASP A 121 16.13 -2.79 10.15
N LYS A 122 15.34 -3.31 11.11
CA LYS A 122 13.97 -3.76 10.86
C LYS A 122 13.01 -2.59 10.62
N GLU A 123 13.14 -1.51 11.38
CA GLU A 123 12.35 -0.30 11.19
C GLU A 123 12.64 0.36 9.84
N ASP A 124 13.89 0.28 9.37
CA ASP A 124 14.32 0.78 8.06
C ASP A 124 14.15 -0.24 6.92
N SER A 125 13.62 -1.43 7.21
CA SER A 125 13.39 -2.45 6.19
C SER A 125 12.44 -1.95 5.10
N SER A 126 12.70 -2.40 3.87
CA SER A 126 11.91 -2.00 2.70
C SER A 126 10.42 -2.27 2.88
N ASP A 127 10.03 -3.37 3.53
CA ASP A 127 8.63 -3.71 3.80
C ASP A 127 7.91 -2.65 4.65
N VAL A 128 8.58 -2.11 5.68
CA VAL A 128 8.01 -1.06 6.54
C VAL A 128 7.84 0.23 5.74
N ARG A 129 8.88 0.64 5.01
CA ARG A 129 8.84 1.84 4.16
C ARG A 129 7.78 1.74 3.07
N PHE A 130 7.63 0.57 2.42
CA PHE A 130 6.56 0.33 1.45
C PHE A 130 5.18 0.37 2.13
N SER A 131 5.02 -0.17 3.33
CA SER A 131 3.75 -0.14 4.06
C SER A 131 3.33 1.30 4.41
N GLU A 132 4.29 2.16 4.78
CA GLU A 132 4.05 3.59 5.06
C GLU A 132 3.58 4.33 3.79
N VAL A 133 4.22 4.07 2.65
CA VAL A 133 3.83 4.64 1.35
C VAL A 133 2.42 4.17 0.95
N ILE A 134 2.12 2.88 1.09
CA ILE A 134 0.79 2.34 0.79
C ILE A 134 -0.27 2.97 1.70
N ALA A 135 0.02 3.13 2.99
CA ALA A 135 -0.89 3.77 3.93
C ALA A 135 -1.14 5.24 3.58
N ALA A 136 -0.11 5.98 3.20
CA ALA A 136 -0.23 7.37 2.75
C ALA A 136 -1.10 7.49 1.49
N THR A 137 -0.86 6.66 0.48
CA THR A 137 -1.66 6.63 -0.76
C THR A 137 -3.12 6.23 -0.48
N ARG A 138 -3.34 5.27 0.43
CA ARG A 138 -4.70 4.89 0.84
C ARG A 138 -5.41 6.06 1.52
N ALA A 139 -4.73 6.80 2.38
CA ALA A 139 -5.30 7.99 3.02
C ALA A 139 -5.65 9.08 1.99
N GLU A 140 -4.81 9.28 0.98
CA GLU A 140 -5.09 10.20 -0.13
C GLU A 140 -6.34 9.78 -0.93
N ARG A 141 -6.44 8.50 -1.31
CA ARG A 141 -7.63 7.97 -2.00
C ARG A 141 -8.89 8.05 -1.14
N LEU A 142 -8.78 7.83 0.17
CA LEU A 142 -9.91 8.01 1.09
C LEU A 142 -10.36 9.47 1.16
N SER A 143 -9.42 10.42 1.20
CA SER A 143 -9.76 11.85 1.28
C SER A 143 -10.56 12.36 0.07
N THR A 144 -10.29 11.82 -1.12
CA THR A 144 -11.06 12.16 -2.33
C THR A 144 -12.46 11.56 -2.32
N ILE A 145 -12.61 10.34 -1.78
CA ILE A 145 -13.92 9.71 -1.58
C ILE A 145 -14.74 10.48 -0.55
N ASP A 146 -14.13 10.88 0.58
CA ASP A 146 -14.82 11.64 1.63
C ASP A 146 -15.33 12.99 1.09
N ALA A 147 -14.53 13.70 0.29
CA ALA A 147 -14.94 14.96 -0.35
C ALA A 147 -16.05 14.78 -1.40
N ASP A 148 -16.07 13.67 -2.14
CA ASP A 148 -17.16 13.37 -3.10
C ASP A 148 -18.45 12.97 -2.37
N ALA A 149 -18.33 12.22 -1.27
CA ALA A 149 -19.45 11.86 -0.41
C ALA A 149 -20.10 13.09 0.24
N GLU A 150 -19.31 14.06 0.71
CA GLU A 150 -19.81 15.33 1.27
C GLU A 150 -20.59 16.13 0.21
N ARG A 151 -20.03 16.33 -1.00
CA ARG A 151 -20.74 17.01 -2.09
C ARG A 151 -22.06 16.32 -2.45
N THR A 152 -22.06 14.98 -2.48
CA THR A 152 -23.26 14.21 -2.79
C THR A 152 -24.31 14.33 -1.68
N GLN A 153 -23.89 14.33 -0.41
CA GLN A 153 -24.80 14.56 0.71
C GLN A 153 -25.43 15.95 0.65
N GLU A 154 -24.65 17.00 0.40
CA GLU A 154 -25.17 18.36 0.24
C GLU A 154 -26.19 18.45 -0.91
N GLU A 155 -25.90 17.82 -2.06
CA GLU A 155 -26.80 17.82 -3.21
C GLU A 155 -28.13 17.11 -2.87
N VAL A 156 -28.07 15.95 -2.20
CA VAL A 156 -29.26 15.22 -1.76
C VAL A 156 -30.08 16.04 -0.76
N GLU A 157 -29.44 16.67 0.23
CA GLU A 157 -30.13 17.51 1.20
C GLU A 157 -30.84 18.72 0.56
N MET A 158 -30.24 19.31 -0.46
CA MET A 158 -30.87 20.40 -1.22
C MET A 158 -32.10 19.90 -2.00
N ILE A 159 -31.98 18.75 -2.68
CA ILE A 159 -33.09 18.13 -3.42
C ILE A 159 -34.24 17.75 -2.47
N GLU A 160 -33.94 17.18 -1.30
CA GLU A 160 -34.94 16.83 -0.29
C GLU A 160 -35.66 18.08 0.23
N ARG A 161 -34.94 19.17 0.48
CA ARG A 161 -35.51 20.45 0.90
C ARG A 161 -36.48 21.01 -0.14
N GLU A 162 -36.07 21.03 -1.41
CA GLU A 162 -36.94 21.46 -2.52
C GLU A 162 -38.18 20.58 -2.69
N TYR A 163 -38.02 19.26 -2.52
CA TYR A 163 -39.14 18.31 -2.55
C TYR A 163 -40.15 18.59 -1.43
N MET A 164 -39.66 18.81 -0.20
CA MET A 164 -40.50 19.13 0.95
C MET A 164 -41.24 20.46 0.76
N GLU A 165 -40.58 21.50 0.26
CA GLU A 165 -41.22 22.78 -0.04
C GLU A 165 -42.32 22.66 -1.11
N ARG A 166 -42.09 21.86 -2.15
CA ARG A 166 -43.12 21.56 -3.16
C ARG A 166 -44.32 20.86 -2.52
N LEU A 167 -44.08 19.86 -1.67
CA LEU A 167 -45.13 19.11 -0.98
C LEU A 167 -45.95 20.02 -0.03
N GLU A 168 -45.28 20.95 0.67
CA GLU A 168 -45.93 21.94 1.53
C GLU A 168 -46.79 22.92 0.72
N ARG A 169 -46.30 23.41 -0.43
CA ARG A 169 -47.09 24.24 -1.34
C ARG A 169 -48.32 23.52 -1.86
N GLU A 170 -48.20 22.24 -2.20
CA GLU A 170 -49.32 21.41 -2.64
C GLU A 170 -50.35 21.18 -1.52
N ARG A 171 -49.91 20.96 -0.27
CA ARG A 171 -50.81 20.86 0.89
C ARG A 171 -51.48 22.17 1.26
N ALA A 172 -50.80 23.29 1.08
CA ALA A 172 -51.32 24.62 1.40
C ALA A 172 -52.22 25.18 0.29
N ALA A 173 -52.13 24.66 -0.94
CA ALA A 173 -53.04 25.00 -2.02
C ALA A 173 -54.44 24.44 -1.71
N ALA A 174 -55.43 25.33 -1.64
CA ALA A 174 -56.82 24.94 -1.41
C ALA A 174 -57.34 24.05 -2.56
N THR A 175 -58.07 22.99 -2.23
CA THR A 175 -58.67 22.07 -3.20
C THR A 175 -59.71 22.84 -4.03
N PRO A 176 -59.67 22.79 -5.38
CA PRO A 176 -60.72 23.40 -6.19
C PRO A 176 -62.05 22.69 -5.93
N GLY A 177 -62.94 23.29 -5.12
CA GLY A 177 -64.28 22.76 -4.81
C GLY A 177 -64.74 22.86 -3.35
N GLU A 178 -63.91 23.27 -2.39
CA GLU A 178 -64.32 23.36 -0.97
C GLU A 178 -65.24 24.54 -0.61
N GLU A 179 -65.60 25.42 -1.56
CA GLU A 179 -66.64 26.45 -1.38
C GLU A 179 -68.05 25.99 -1.80
N GLU A 180 -68.22 24.78 -2.35
CA GLU A 180 -69.54 24.22 -2.60
C GLU A 180 -69.95 23.36 -1.40
N ALA A 181 -70.72 23.96 -0.50
CA ALA A 181 -71.20 23.36 0.75
C ALA A 181 -71.66 21.91 0.56
N LEU A 182 -70.99 20.99 1.26
CA LEU A 182 -71.41 19.58 1.36
C LEU A 182 -72.88 19.53 1.82
N PRO A 183 -73.79 18.81 1.12
CA PRO A 183 -75.16 18.70 1.57
C PRO A 183 -75.21 17.95 2.91
N GLU A 184 -75.86 18.57 3.90
CA GLU A 184 -76.07 18.00 5.23
C GLU A 184 -76.93 16.73 5.11
N VAL A 185 -76.31 15.57 5.25
CA VAL A 185 -77.02 14.28 5.28
C VAL A 185 -77.71 14.15 6.64
N GLY A 186 -79.03 14.33 6.65
CA GLY A 186 -79.87 14.12 7.83
C GLY A 186 -79.78 12.69 8.39
N PRO A 187 -80.15 12.48 9.66
CA PRO A 187 -79.89 11.24 10.38
C PRO A 187 -80.53 10.00 9.72
N PRO A 188 -79.89 8.82 9.80
CA PRO A 188 -80.31 7.64 9.06
C PRO A 188 -81.68 7.14 9.54
N ALA A 189 -82.60 6.94 8.59
CA ALA A 189 -83.84 6.25 8.82
C ALA A 189 -83.59 4.76 9.12
N GLU A 190 -84.27 4.26 10.14
CA GLU A 190 -84.16 2.91 10.69
C GLU A 190 -84.56 1.86 9.63
N ALA A 191 -83.72 0.84 9.42
CA ALA A 191 -83.99 -0.24 8.49
C ALA A 191 -85.02 -1.23 9.08
N GLU A 192 -86.23 -1.26 8.50
CA GLU A 192 -87.24 -2.27 8.78
C GLU A 192 -86.81 -3.61 8.17
N VAL A 193 -86.70 -4.63 9.02
CA VAL A 193 -86.35 -6.00 8.64
C VAL A 193 -87.63 -6.71 8.18
N VAL A 194 -87.85 -6.80 6.87
CA VAL A 194 -88.93 -7.63 6.31
C VAL A 194 -88.46 -9.08 6.30
N ALA A 195 -88.97 -9.87 7.25
CA ALA A 195 -88.84 -11.33 7.22
C ALA A 195 -89.69 -11.89 6.07
N GLY A 196 -89.03 -12.48 5.06
CA GLY A 196 -89.70 -13.25 4.02
C GLY A 196 -90.15 -14.61 4.58
N ASP A 197 -91.45 -14.85 4.50
CA ASP A 197 -92.13 -16.10 4.82
C ASP A 197 -91.68 -17.24 3.87
N PRO A 198 -91.35 -18.44 4.37
CA PRO A 198 -90.96 -19.56 3.54
C PRO A 198 -92.17 -20.46 3.24
N ASP A 199 -92.70 -20.42 2.00
CA ASP A 199 -93.30 -21.56 1.30
C ASP A 199 -93.88 -21.13 -0.07
N GLY A 200 -93.35 -21.71 -1.16
CA GLY A 200 -93.89 -21.58 -2.52
C GLY A 200 -92.84 -21.58 -3.63
#